data_AF-A0AAE1WL16-F1
#
_entry.id   AF-A0AAE1WL16-F1
#
_cell.length_a   1.000
_cell.length_b   1.000
_cell.length_c   1.000
_cell.angle_alpha   90.00
_cell.angle_beta   90.00
_cell.angle_gamma   90.00
#
_symmetry.space_group_name_H-M   'P 1'
#
loop_
_entity.id
_entity.type
_entity.pdbx_description
1 polymer ?
#
loop_
_entity_poly.entity_id
_entity_poly.type
_entity_poly.pdbx_seq_one_letter_code
_entity_poly.pdbx_strand_id
1 'polypeptide(L)'
;MTAAMTMLPALCCSWALDRKMSSLLPADRFEPLSCGKRAFDNINEHYFSRKSLKCWDKFYKRHQNKFFKDRHYLEKDWGKYFSEGDDGAMSSNGKVLLEIGCGAGNTIFPLIAAYPKLFVHACDFSTEALALVKAHPNFNGNQINLFICDVANDELCEKILPSSVDIVTLIFMLSAVSPKKMPFVLQNLKKVLKPNGHILVRDYAVGDSAQIYFMVGFSSAEPRIGLNL
;
A
#
# COMPACT_ATOMS: atom_id res chain seq x y z
N MET A 1 3.43 -25.48 45.64
CA MET A 1 4.71 -25.04 46.27
C MET A 1 5.46 -24.30 45.17
N THR A 2 5.11 -23.06 44.80
CA THR A 2 5.27 -21.76 45.51
C THR A 2 6.72 -21.61 45.98
N ALA A 3 7.55 -20.68 45.49
CA ALA A 3 7.56 -19.21 45.63
C ALA A 3 8.97 -18.74 45.11
N ALA A 4 9.37 -17.50 44.85
CA ALA A 4 8.81 -16.16 44.84
C ALA A 4 9.84 -15.18 44.21
N MET A 5 9.33 -14.04 43.75
CA MET A 5 10.03 -12.77 43.48
C MET A 5 10.85 -12.25 44.67
N THR A 6 11.93 -11.51 44.39
CA THR A 6 12.34 -10.32 45.17
C THR A 6 13.07 -9.31 44.29
N MET A 7 12.77 -8.03 44.52
CA MET A 7 13.34 -6.84 43.88
C MET A 7 14.36 -6.12 44.79
N LEU A 8 15.32 -5.41 44.16
CA LEU A 8 15.94 -4.09 44.49
C LEU A 8 16.63 -3.90 45.88
N PRO A 9 17.67 -3.03 46.02
CA PRO A 9 17.60 -1.59 45.69
C PRO A 9 18.86 -0.90 45.14
N ALA A 10 18.64 0.36 44.78
CA ALA A 10 19.51 1.36 44.18
C ALA A 10 20.70 1.81 45.06
N LEU A 11 21.75 2.31 44.40
CA LEU A 11 22.66 3.31 44.97
C LEU A 11 22.95 4.41 43.95
N CYS A 12 22.80 5.63 44.45
CA CYS A 12 22.94 6.94 43.85
C CYS A 12 24.39 7.44 44.06
N CYS A 13 24.96 8.18 43.12
CA CYS A 13 25.94 9.22 43.44
C CYS A 13 25.95 10.30 42.36
N SER A 14 25.48 11.48 42.78
CA SER A 14 25.45 12.75 42.06
C SER A 14 26.78 13.48 42.16
N TRP A 15 27.29 14.00 41.05
CA TRP A 15 28.12 15.21 41.05
C TRP A 15 27.46 16.25 40.12
N ALA A 16 26.77 17.19 40.75
CA ALA A 16 26.48 18.53 40.26
C ALA A 16 27.72 19.40 40.55
N LEU A 17 28.04 20.54 39.94
CA LEU A 17 27.40 21.50 39.05
C LEU A 17 28.55 22.44 38.65
N ASP A 18 28.62 22.97 37.42
CA ASP A 18 28.99 24.38 37.30
C ASP A 18 28.28 25.06 36.13
N ARG A 19 27.77 26.26 36.40
CA ARG A 19 26.84 27.04 35.58
C ARG A 19 27.58 28.17 34.87
N LYS A 20 27.29 28.35 33.58
CA LYS A 20 26.70 29.57 32.97
C LYS A 20 26.97 29.59 31.46
N MET A 21 25.92 29.58 30.65
CA MET A 21 25.41 30.78 29.95
C MET A 21 24.16 30.42 29.13
N SER A 22 23.05 31.12 29.43
CA SER A 22 21.94 31.51 28.53
C SER A 22 21.54 30.57 27.38
N SER A 23 20.45 29.83 27.53
CA SER A 23 19.12 30.22 27.05
C SER A 23 18.98 30.20 25.53
N LEU A 24 18.31 29.16 25.02
CA LEU A 24 17.26 29.17 24.00
C LEU A 24 16.96 27.71 23.68
N LEU A 25 15.77 27.26 24.07
CA LEU A 25 14.94 26.18 23.52
C LEU A 25 14.05 25.65 24.68
N PRO A 26 12.73 25.90 24.65
CA PRO A 26 11.82 25.27 25.59
C PRO A 26 11.86 23.75 25.43
N ALA A 27 11.73 23.05 26.56
CA ALA A 27 11.47 21.62 26.58
C ALA A 27 10.03 21.40 26.12
N ASP A 28 9.86 21.15 24.83
CA ASP A 28 8.58 20.82 24.21
C ASP A 28 8.21 19.41 24.62
N ARG A 29 7.48 19.33 25.72
CA ARG A 29 6.72 18.17 26.16
C ARG A 29 5.83 17.74 24.99
N PHE A 30 6.15 16.63 24.34
CA PHE A 30 5.30 16.01 23.33
C PHE A 30 4.06 15.43 24.05
N GLU A 31 3.13 16.29 24.41
CA GLU A 31 1.75 15.91 24.69
C GLU A 31 1.13 15.60 23.32
N PRO A 32 0.73 14.36 23.04
CA PRO A 32 -0.02 14.08 21.83
C PRO A 32 -1.28 14.93 21.91
N LEU A 33 -1.39 15.93 21.03
CA LEU A 33 -2.63 16.65 20.80
C LEU A 33 -3.72 15.59 20.70
N SER A 34 -4.63 15.60 21.67
CA SER A 34 -5.81 14.76 21.65
C SER A 34 -6.70 15.22 20.49
N CYS A 35 -6.29 14.88 19.28
CA CYS A 35 -7.17 14.84 18.13
C CYS A 35 -8.20 13.78 18.49
N GLY A 36 -9.35 14.24 18.97
CA GLY A 36 -10.30 13.43 19.68
C GLY A 36 -10.61 12.15 18.91
N LYS A 37 -10.50 11.01 19.59
CA LYS A 37 -10.88 9.68 19.07
C LYS A 37 -12.23 9.71 18.31
N ARG A 38 -13.16 10.58 18.75
CA ARG A 38 -14.48 10.80 18.15
C ARG A 38 -14.51 11.41 16.74
N ALA A 39 -13.48 12.14 16.30
CA ALA A 39 -13.49 12.82 15.00
C ALA A 39 -13.15 11.86 13.83
N PHE A 40 -12.38 10.80 14.09
CA PHE A 40 -12.01 9.82 13.07
C PHE A 40 -13.10 8.76 12.85
N ASP A 41 -13.94 8.51 13.87
CA ASP A 41 -14.94 7.44 13.87
C ASP A 41 -16.14 7.72 12.93
N ASN A 42 -16.45 9.00 12.65
CA ASN A 42 -17.68 9.39 11.94
C ASN A 42 -17.49 9.88 10.49
N ILE A 43 -16.25 10.05 9.99
CA ILE A 43 -16.01 10.65 8.66
C ILE A 43 -16.08 9.64 7.50
N ASN A 44 -15.83 8.34 7.68
CA ASN A 44 -15.25 7.59 6.56
C ASN A 44 -15.91 6.31 6.04
N GLU A 45 -17.11 5.88 6.46
CA GLU A 45 -17.73 4.72 5.79
C GLU A 45 -18.26 5.07 4.39
N HIS A 46 -18.71 6.32 4.18
CA HIS A 46 -19.15 6.79 2.87
C HIS A 46 -18.00 6.92 1.86
N TYR A 47 -16.80 7.33 2.29
CA TYR A 47 -15.62 7.44 1.43
C TYR A 47 -15.20 6.06 0.89
N PHE A 48 -15.35 5.01 1.69
CA PHE A 48 -15.03 3.63 1.30
C PHE A 48 -16.22 2.86 0.67
N SER A 49 -17.40 3.50 0.55
CA SER A 49 -18.63 2.86 0.04
C SER A 49 -18.65 2.75 -1.49
N ARG A 50 -19.68 2.14 -2.08
CA ARG A 50 -19.92 2.13 -3.55
C ARG A 50 -19.89 3.50 -4.24
N LYS A 51 -20.01 4.61 -3.49
CA LYS A 51 -19.77 5.96 -4.02
C LYS A 51 -18.31 6.12 -4.48
N SER A 52 -17.35 5.47 -3.82
CA SER A 52 -15.92 5.44 -4.18
C SER A 52 -15.71 4.87 -5.57
N LEU A 53 -16.34 3.73 -5.89
CA LEU A 53 -16.25 3.09 -7.21
C LEU A 53 -16.67 4.07 -8.32
N LYS A 54 -17.82 4.75 -8.16
CA LYS A 54 -18.28 5.73 -9.14
C LYS A 54 -17.30 6.89 -9.30
N CYS A 55 -16.64 7.31 -8.22
CA CYS A 55 -15.64 8.37 -8.28
C CYS A 55 -14.34 7.92 -8.95
N TRP A 56 -13.88 6.68 -8.69
CA TRP A 56 -12.73 6.09 -9.36
C TRP A 56 -12.97 5.85 -10.85
N ASP A 57 -14.14 5.32 -11.24
CA ASP A 57 -14.50 5.17 -12.66
C ASP A 57 -14.52 6.53 -13.36
N LYS A 58 -15.11 7.57 -12.75
CA LYS A 58 -15.07 8.94 -13.27
C LYS A 58 -13.65 9.48 -13.38
N PHE A 59 -12.81 9.19 -12.39
CA PHE A 59 -11.42 9.60 -12.38
C PHE A 59 -10.64 8.99 -13.55
N TYR A 60 -10.75 7.68 -13.77
CA TYR A 60 -10.06 7.00 -14.87
C TYR A 60 -10.63 7.40 -16.23
N LYS A 61 -11.95 7.61 -16.37
CA LYS A 61 -12.53 8.19 -17.58
C LYS A 61 -11.93 9.56 -17.91
N ARG A 62 -11.78 10.42 -16.90
CA ARG A 62 -11.30 11.79 -17.09
C ARG A 62 -9.81 11.86 -17.37
N HIS A 63 -9.00 11.15 -16.60
CA HIS A 63 -7.54 11.33 -16.60
C HIS A 63 -6.78 10.23 -17.34
N GLN A 64 -7.42 9.09 -17.63
CA GLN A 64 -6.81 7.96 -18.34
C GLN A 64 -5.50 7.54 -17.65
N ASN A 65 -4.43 7.32 -18.40
CA ASN A 65 -3.10 6.96 -17.88
C ASN A 65 -2.18 8.17 -17.63
N LYS A 66 -2.70 9.41 -17.63
CA LYS A 66 -1.89 10.63 -17.59
C LYS A 66 -1.67 11.21 -16.19
N PHE A 67 -2.44 10.76 -15.20
CA PHE A 67 -2.40 11.35 -13.86
C PHE A 67 -1.25 10.79 -13.03
N PHE A 68 -1.10 9.47 -12.96
CA PHE A 68 -0.03 8.83 -12.22
C PHE A 68 1.17 8.57 -13.13
N LYS A 69 2.37 8.84 -12.64
CA LYS A 69 3.60 8.47 -13.32
C LYS A 69 3.94 7.01 -13.13
N ASP A 70 4.68 6.48 -14.10
CA ASP A 70 5.28 5.15 -14.04
C ASP A 70 6.24 5.03 -12.86
N ARG A 71 6.11 3.93 -12.12
CA ARG A 71 6.76 3.73 -10.82
C ARG A 71 8.15 3.11 -10.96
N HIS A 72 9.01 3.70 -11.79
CA HIS A 72 10.37 3.20 -12.04
C HIS A 72 11.24 3.07 -10.77
N TYR A 73 10.93 3.83 -9.71
CA TYR A 73 11.65 3.73 -8.45
C TYR A 73 11.52 2.35 -7.76
N LEU A 74 10.51 1.54 -8.12
CA LEU A 74 10.30 0.23 -7.51
C LEU A 74 11.43 -0.75 -7.81
N GLU A 75 12.11 -0.59 -8.94
CA GLU A 75 13.30 -1.37 -9.27
C GLU A 75 14.42 -1.10 -8.25
N LYS A 76 14.64 0.17 -7.90
CA LYS A 76 15.63 0.56 -6.89
C LYS A 76 15.23 0.10 -5.49
N ASP A 77 13.97 0.31 -5.10
CA ASP A 77 13.53 0.08 -3.73
C ASP A 77 13.33 -1.43 -3.45
N TRP A 78 12.79 -2.17 -4.41
CA TRP A 78 12.30 -3.54 -4.24
C TRP A 78 12.84 -4.53 -5.29
N GLY A 79 13.78 -4.14 -6.15
CA GLY A 79 14.27 -4.98 -7.25
C GLY A 79 14.70 -6.39 -6.84
N LYS A 80 15.31 -6.53 -5.67
CA LYS A 80 15.73 -7.83 -5.10
C LYS A 80 14.59 -8.85 -4.91
N TYR A 81 13.34 -8.40 -4.80
CA TYR A 81 12.17 -9.27 -4.67
C TYR A 81 11.63 -9.75 -6.01
N PHE A 82 11.89 -8.98 -7.09
CA PHE A 82 11.41 -9.30 -8.44
C PHE A 82 12.43 -10.12 -9.23
N SER A 83 13.72 -9.96 -8.93
CA SER A 83 14.79 -10.76 -9.52
C SER A 83 14.69 -12.25 -9.13
N GLU A 84 15.15 -13.12 -10.02
CA GLU A 84 15.49 -14.49 -9.66
C GLU A 84 16.65 -14.43 -8.64
N GLY A 85 16.40 -14.84 -7.40
CA GLY A 85 17.43 -14.99 -6.38
C GLY A 85 18.20 -16.29 -6.59
N ASP A 86 19.48 -16.29 -6.18
CA ASP A 86 20.40 -17.45 -6.11
C ASP A 86 19.96 -18.52 -5.07
N ASP A 87 18.72 -18.43 -4.59
CA ASP A 87 18.12 -19.40 -3.69
C ASP A 87 17.99 -20.70 -4.47
N GLY A 88 18.89 -21.67 -4.20
CA GLY A 88 19.19 -22.88 -4.97
C GLY A 88 18.05 -23.84 -5.35
N ALA A 89 16.80 -23.41 -5.33
CA ALA A 89 15.70 -23.95 -6.12
C ALA A 89 15.74 -23.38 -7.55
N MET A 90 16.37 -24.13 -8.47
CA MET A 90 16.22 -23.99 -9.92
C MET A 90 14.73 -24.09 -10.30
N SER A 91 14.00 -22.99 -10.23
CA SER A 91 12.72 -22.87 -10.93
C SER A 91 13.02 -22.21 -12.26
N SER A 92 12.76 -22.92 -13.35
CA SER A 92 12.89 -22.39 -14.71
C SER A 92 11.94 -21.23 -15.00
N ASN A 93 11.00 -20.95 -14.10
CA ASN A 93 9.93 -19.98 -14.25
C ASN A 93 10.20 -18.78 -13.33
N GLY A 94 9.99 -17.56 -13.86
CA GLY A 94 10.15 -16.34 -13.08
C GLY A 94 9.12 -16.20 -11.94
N LYS A 95 9.24 -15.11 -11.17
CA LYS A 95 8.37 -14.84 -10.02
C LYS A 95 6.92 -14.51 -10.45
N VAL A 96 5.98 -14.76 -9.55
CA VAL A 96 4.57 -14.39 -9.68
C VAL A 96 4.25 -13.21 -8.76
N LEU A 97 3.88 -12.07 -9.36
CA LEU A 97 3.43 -10.85 -8.69
C LEU A 97 1.91 -10.76 -8.67
N LEU A 98 1.33 -10.29 -7.58
CA LEU A 98 -0.03 -9.78 -7.50
C LEU A 98 -0.02 -8.27 -7.19
N GLU A 99 -0.43 -7.45 -8.15
CA GLU A 99 -0.68 -6.02 -7.95
C GLU A 99 -2.18 -5.78 -7.70
N ILE A 100 -2.49 -5.20 -6.54
CA ILE A 100 -3.86 -4.91 -6.11
C ILE A 100 -4.11 -3.41 -6.15
N GLY A 101 -5.21 -3.01 -6.77
CA GLY A 101 -5.45 -1.59 -7.09
C GLY A 101 -4.51 -1.14 -8.21
N CYS A 102 -4.44 -1.92 -9.29
CA CYS A 102 -3.45 -1.72 -10.35
C CYS A 102 -3.66 -0.44 -11.16
N GLY A 103 -4.83 0.21 -11.07
CA GLY A 103 -5.13 1.44 -11.76
C GLY A 103 -4.90 1.33 -13.27
N ALA A 104 -4.19 2.32 -13.85
CA ALA A 104 -3.83 2.31 -15.27
C ALA A 104 -2.58 1.46 -15.59
N GLY A 105 -2.03 0.71 -14.63
CA GLY A 105 -0.89 -0.17 -14.83
C GLY A 105 0.49 0.48 -14.67
N ASN A 106 0.59 1.67 -14.06
CA ASN A 106 1.85 2.39 -13.88
C ASN A 106 2.89 1.67 -13.00
N THR A 107 2.47 0.67 -12.22
CA THR A 107 3.36 -0.29 -11.54
C THR A 107 3.74 -1.44 -12.48
N ILE A 108 2.76 -2.00 -13.18
CA ILE A 108 2.87 -3.24 -13.93
C ILE A 108 3.81 -3.08 -15.12
N PHE A 109 3.61 -2.07 -15.97
CA PHE A 109 4.33 -1.95 -17.23
C PHE A 109 5.83 -1.70 -17.06
N PRO A 110 6.28 -0.82 -16.13
CA PRO A 110 7.70 -0.71 -15.84
C PRO A 110 8.31 -2.01 -15.30
N LEU A 111 7.60 -2.73 -14.43
CA LEU A 111 8.11 -3.97 -13.83
C LEU A 111 8.26 -5.09 -14.85
N ILE A 112 7.27 -5.33 -15.71
CA ILE A 112 7.39 -6.39 -16.72
C ILE A 112 8.43 -6.06 -17.80
N ALA A 113 8.70 -4.76 -18.04
CA ALA A 113 9.78 -4.33 -18.91
C ALA A 113 11.16 -4.59 -18.30
N ALA A 114 11.32 -4.34 -17.00
CA ALA A 114 12.56 -4.61 -16.26
C ALA A 114 12.78 -6.11 -15.97
N TYR A 115 11.69 -6.87 -15.76
CA TYR A 115 11.71 -8.29 -15.40
C TYR A 115 10.84 -9.11 -16.36
N PRO A 116 11.33 -9.46 -17.57
CA PRO A 116 10.51 -10.10 -18.61
C PRO A 116 9.95 -11.49 -18.26
N LYS A 117 10.52 -12.16 -17.25
CA LYS A 117 10.02 -13.45 -16.74
C LYS A 117 8.97 -13.29 -15.63
N LEU A 118 8.72 -12.07 -15.16
CA LEU A 118 7.73 -11.79 -14.12
C LEU A 118 6.34 -12.03 -14.70
N PHE A 119 5.59 -12.93 -14.08
CA PHE A 119 4.17 -13.09 -14.35
C PHE A 119 3.37 -12.23 -13.38
N VAL A 120 2.33 -11.55 -13.87
CA VAL A 120 1.56 -10.58 -13.08
C VAL A 120 0.09 -10.96 -13.05
N HIS A 121 -0.42 -11.22 -11.85
CA HIS A 121 -1.82 -11.05 -11.54
C HIS A 121 -2.07 -9.58 -11.21
N ALA A 122 -3.06 -8.97 -11.86
CA ALA A 122 -3.41 -7.58 -11.67
C ALA A 122 -4.91 -7.44 -11.44
N CYS A 123 -5.30 -6.71 -10.40
CA CYS A 123 -6.71 -6.44 -10.17
C CYS A 123 -7.00 -5.02 -9.70
N ASP A 124 -8.19 -4.59 -10.05
CA ASP A 124 -8.78 -3.33 -9.64
C ASP A 124 -10.31 -3.53 -9.60
N PHE A 125 -10.99 -2.82 -8.70
CA PHE A 125 -12.45 -2.84 -8.66
C PHE A 125 -13.09 -1.95 -9.75
N SER A 126 -12.31 -1.05 -10.37
CA SER A 126 -12.75 -0.14 -11.42
C SER A 126 -12.57 -0.79 -12.78
N THR A 127 -13.70 -1.03 -13.47
CA THR A 127 -13.66 -1.56 -14.84
C THR A 127 -12.96 -0.61 -15.82
N GLU A 128 -12.98 0.69 -15.55
CA GLU A 128 -12.31 1.72 -16.36
C GLU A 128 -10.79 1.64 -16.20
N ALA A 129 -10.29 1.40 -14.98
CA ALA A 129 -8.87 1.13 -14.74
C ALA A 129 -8.39 -0.09 -15.52
N LEU A 130 -9.14 -1.21 -15.43
CA LEU A 130 -8.82 -2.42 -16.16
C LEU A 130 -8.85 -2.21 -17.69
N ALA A 131 -9.78 -1.39 -18.19
CA ALA A 131 -9.83 -1.05 -19.62
C ALA A 131 -8.56 -0.32 -20.08
N LEU A 132 -8.01 0.59 -19.25
CA LEU A 132 -6.74 1.26 -19.53
C LEU A 132 -5.57 0.28 -19.58
N VAL A 133 -5.50 -0.67 -18.64
CA VAL A 133 -4.46 -1.71 -18.63
C VAL A 133 -4.56 -2.59 -19.89
N LYS A 134 -5.77 -3.03 -20.26
CA LYS A 134 -5.98 -3.84 -21.48
C LYS A 134 -5.62 -3.09 -22.77
N ALA A 135 -5.86 -1.78 -22.81
CA ALA A 135 -5.57 -0.94 -23.97
C ALA A 135 -4.10 -0.53 -24.09
N HIS A 136 -3.28 -0.80 -23.08
CA HIS A 136 -1.88 -0.41 -23.09
C HIS A 136 -1.08 -1.18 -24.17
N PRO A 137 -0.18 -0.53 -24.94
CA PRO A 137 0.54 -1.18 -26.05
C PRO A 137 1.38 -2.41 -25.63
N ASN A 138 1.87 -2.42 -24.40
CA ASN A 138 2.68 -3.53 -23.86
C ASN A 138 1.84 -4.58 -23.10
N PHE A 139 0.51 -4.53 -23.20
CA PHE A 139 -0.33 -5.56 -22.60
C PHE A 139 -0.14 -6.90 -23.31
N ASN A 140 0.21 -7.93 -22.53
CA ASN A 140 0.37 -9.29 -23.01
C ASN A 140 -0.41 -10.24 -22.11
N GLY A 141 -1.49 -10.82 -22.63
CA GLY A 141 -2.35 -11.74 -21.88
C GLY A 141 -1.67 -13.05 -21.44
N ASN A 142 -0.51 -13.40 -22.01
CA ASN A 142 0.28 -14.55 -21.57
C ASN A 142 1.13 -14.25 -20.33
N GLN A 143 1.40 -12.97 -20.07
CA GLN A 143 2.24 -12.50 -18.95
C GLN A 143 1.41 -11.81 -17.85
N ILE A 144 0.26 -11.24 -18.23
CA ILE A 144 -0.61 -10.48 -17.33
C ILE A 144 -1.98 -11.15 -17.29
N ASN A 145 -2.34 -11.70 -16.12
CA ASN A 145 -3.71 -12.08 -15.81
C ASN A 145 -4.43 -10.90 -15.14
N LEU A 146 -5.33 -10.25 -15.86
CA LEU A 146 -6.06 -9.07 -15.41
C LEU A 146 -7.52 -9.39 -15.10
N PHE A 147 -7.97 -9.07 -13.88
CA PHE A 147 -9.34 -9.37 -13.43
C PHE A 147 -9.93 -8.29 -12.53
N ILE A 148 -11.27 -8.23 -12.49
CA ILE A 148 -12.01 -7.37 -11.55
C ILE A 148 -12.03 -8.01 -10.16
N CYS A 149 -11.71 -7.21 -9.14
CA CYS A 149 -11.77 -7.63 -7.75
C CYS A 149 -11.86 -6.42 -6.82
N ASP A 150 -12.89 -6.39 -5.98
CA ASP A 150 -12.93 -5.59 -4.77
C ASP A 150 -12.35 -6.42 -3.62
N VAL A 151 -11.03 -6.37 -3.43
CA VAL A 151 -10.33 -7.21 -2.44
C VAL A 151 -10.84 -7.04 -1.00
N ALA A 152 -11.57 -5.96 -0.71
CA ALA A 152 -12.17 -5.71 0.59
C ALA A 152 -13.50 -6.44 0.81
N ASN A 153 -14.05 -7.10 -0.23
CA ASN A 153 -15.32 -7.82 -0.21
C ASN A 153 -15.26 -9.18 -0.93
N ASP A 154 -14.39 -9.34 -1.91
CA ASP A 154 -14.28 -10.53 -2.76
C ASP A 154 -13.13 -11.44 -2.30
N GLU A 155 -13.23 -12.73 -2.63
CA GLU A 155 -12.20 -13.74 -2.32
C GLU A 155 -11.20 -13.89 -3.48
N LEU A 156 -9.90 -13.68 -3.23
CA LEU A 156 -8.86 -13.77 -4.27
C LEU A 156 -8.72 -15.20 -4.82
N CYS A 157 -9.02 -16.20 -3.99
CA CYS A 157 -8.94 -17.61 -4.38
C CYS A 157 -9.94 -18.00 -5.49
N GLU A 158 -10.92 -17.16 -5.81
CA GLU A 158 -11.79 -17.36 -6.97
C GLU A 158 -11.09 -17.08 -8.30
N LYS A 159 -9.98 -16.33 -8.28
CA LYS A 159 -9.26 -15.85 -9.47
C LYS A 159 -7.81 -16.30 -9.51
N ILE A 160 -7.23 -16.62 -8.36
CA ILE A 160 -5.83 -16.98 -8.17
C ILE A 160 -5.74 -18.28 -7.38
N LEU A 161 -4.82 -19.16 -7.77
CA LEU A 161 -4.61 -20.40 -7.04
C LEU A 161 -4.06 -20.12 -5.63
N PRO A 162 -4.49 -20.86 -4.59
CA PRO A 162 -3.90 -20.76 -3.26
C PRO A 162 -2.38 -20.97 -3.29
N SER A 163 -1.66 -20.25 -2.43
CA SER A 163 -0.20 -20.35 -2.29
C SER A 163 0.59 -20.37 -3.61
N SER A 164 0.21 -19.50 -4.55
CA SER A 164 0.83 -19.42 -5.88
C SER A 164 1.57 -18.11 -6.15
N VAL A 165 1.37 -17.08 -5.31
CA VAL A 165 1.94 -15.75 -5.47
C VAL A 165 3.24 -15.63 -4.66
N ASP A 166 4.32 -15.16 -5.29
CA ASP A 166 5.60 -14.90 -4.64
C ASP A 166 5.61 -13.52 -3.96
N ILE A 167 5.08 -12.50 -4.65
CA ILE A 167 5.07 -11.11 -4.19
C ILE A 167 3.68 -10.52 -4.34
N VAL A 168 3.20 -9.79 -3.33
CA VAL A 168 2.02 -8.93 -3.41
C VAL A 168 2.48 -7.49 -3.22
N THR A 169 1.97 -6.57 -4.05
CA THR A 169 2.21 -5.13 -3.91
C THR A 169 0.92 -4.40 -3.56
N LEU A 170 0.99 -3.54 -2.54
CA LEU A 170 -0.08 -2.66 -2.07
C LEU A 170 0.43 -1.22 -2.10
N ILE A 171 0.27 -0.53 -3.23
CA ILE A 171 0.80 0.82 -3.45
C ILE A 171 -0.33 1.84 -3.47
N PHE A 172 -0.42 2.68 -2.43
CA PHE A 172 -1.51 3.64 -2.17
C PHE A 172 -2.90 3.00 -2.20
N MET A 173 -2.98 1.72 -1.79
CA MET A 173 -4.17 0.89 -1.90
C MET A 173 -4.92 0.77 -0.57
N LEU A 174 -4.22 0.56 0.55
CA LEU A 174 -4.86 0.36 1.85
C LEU A 174 -5.49 1.65 2.37
N SER A 175 -4.93 2.83 2.07
CA SER A 175 -5.56 4.11 2.40
C SER A 175 -6.91 4.34 1.70
N ALA A 176 -7.21 3.58 0.64
CA ALA A 176 -8.52 3.54 -0.02
C ALA A 176 -9.45 2.44 0.52
N VAL A 177 -9.03 1.70 1.55
CA VAL A 177 -9.81 0.65 2.23
C VAL A 177 -10.19 1.10 3.64
N SER A 178 -11.42 0.79 4.05
CA SER A 178 -11.84 1.03 5.44
C SER A 178 -10.92 0.27 6.41
N PRO A 179 -10.42 0.92 7.49
CA PRO A 179 -9.60 0.23 8.49
C PRO A 179 -10.24 -1.04 9.05
N LYS A 180 -11.58 -1.08 9.15
CA LYS A 180 -12.33 -2.28 9.60
C LYS A 180 -12.23 -3.46 8.63
N LYS A 181 -11.95 -3.21 7.35
CA LYS A 181 -11.84 -4.23 6.29
C LYS A 181 -10.39 -4.63 5.99
N MET A 182 -9.41 -3.85 6.40
CA MET A 182 -7.99 -4.21 6.21
C MET A 182 -7.63 -5.60 6.76
N PRO A 183 -8.13 -6.06 7.94
CA PRO A 183 -7.87 -7.42 8.40
C PRO A 183 -8.38 -8.50 7.43
N PHE A 184 -9.55 -8.29 6.82
CA PHE A 184 -10.08 -9.20 5.81
C PHE A 184 -9.18 -9.22 4.57
N VAL A 185 -8.74 -8.04 4.09
CA VAL A 185 -7.79 -7.95 2.97
C VAL A 185 -6.54 -8.77 3.27
N LEU A 186 -5.88 -8.54 4.42
CA LEU A 186 -4.66 -9.27 4.78
C LEU A 186 -4.87 -10.79 4.91
N GLN A 187 -6.02 -11.22 5.44
CA GLN A 187 -6.37 -12.64 5.47
C GLN A 187 -6.54 -13.22 4.07
N ASN A 188 -7.14 -12.47 3.16
CA ASN A 188 -7.30 -12.85 1.75
C ASN A 188 -5.93 -13.00 1.05
N LEU A 189 -5.01 -12.05 1.26
CA LEU A 189 -3.63 -12.13 0.73
C LEU A 189 -2.90 -13.37 1.21
N LYS A 190 -3.03 -13.70 2.50
CA LYS A 190 -2.38 -14.87 3.09
C LYS A 190 -2.79 -16.18 2.39
N LYS A 191 -4.00 -16.28 1.86
CA LYS A 191 -4.48 -17.49 1.17
C LYS A 191 -3.75 -17.74 -0.15
N VAL A 192 -3.43 -16.68 -0.89
CA VAL A 192 -2.80 -16.78 -2.22
C VAL A 192 -1.28 -16.70 -2.17
N LEU A 193 -0.71 -16.17 -1.09
CA LEU A 193 0.73 -16.03 -0.91
C LEU A 193 1.41 -17.39 -0.66
N LYS A 194 2.52 -17.65 -1.34
CA LYS A 194 3.39 -18.80 -1.08
C LYS A 194 3.99 -18.74 0.33
N PRO A 195 4.39 -19.89 0.91
CA PRO A 195 5.33 -19.89 2.02
C PRO A 195 6.57 -19.06 1.67
N ASN A 196 6.98 -18.13 2.55
CA ASN A 196 8.06 -17.16 2.34
C ASN A 196 7.79 -16.08 1.25
N GLY A 197 6.55 -15.97 0.77
CA GLY A 197 6.16 -14.85 -0.08
C GLY A 197 6.17 -13.52 0.68
N HIS A 198 6.24 -12.43 -0.06
CA HIS A 198 6.38 -11.08 0.50
C HIS A 198 5.18 -10.20 0.16
N ILE A 199 4.74 -9.39 1.12
CA ILE A 199 3.78 -8.30 0.89
C ILE A 199 4.58 -6.99 0.99
N LEU A 200 4.64 -6.25 -0.10
CA LEU A 200 5.34 -4.99 -0.22
C LEU A 200 4.31 -3.86 -0.15
N VAL A 201 4.42 -3.00 0.87
CA VAL A 201 3.44 -1.96 1.13
C VAL A 201 4.09 -0.60 1.00
N ARG A 202 3.45 0.28 0.22
CA ARG A 202 3.75 1.72 0.21
C ARG A 202 2.44 2.46 0.27
N ASP A 203 2.20 3.20 1.34
CA ASP A 203 0.95 3.96 1.49
C ASP A 203 1.21 5.30 2.17
N TYR A 204 0.18 6.13 2.25
CA TYR A 204 0.24 7.40 2.95
C TYR A 204 0.42 7.18 4.46
N ALA A 205 1.28 7.99 5.06
CA ALA A 205 1.46 8.05 6.51
C ALA A 205 0.68 9.22 7.11
N VAL A 206 0.45 9.18 8.41
CA VAL A 206 -0.16 10.31 9.14
C VAL A 206 0.67 11.57 8.93
N GLY A 207 0.03 12.65 8.45
CA GLY A 207 0.70 13.90 8.12
C GLY A 207 1.18 14.01 6.68
N ASP A 208 0.94 12.99 5.84
CA ASP A 208 1.20 13.10 4.42
C ASP A 208 0.23 14.11 3.78
N SER A 209 0.78 15.17 3.20
CA SER A 209 0.00 16.21 2.54
C SER A 209 -0.79 15.65 1.35
N ALA A 210 -0.26 14.67 0.62
CA ALA A 210 -0.95 14.06 -0.50
C ALA A 210 -2.23 13.35 -0.05
N GLN A 211 -2.24 12.70 1.13
CA GLN A 211 -3.43 12.08 1.70
C GLN A 211 -4.54 13.12 1.96
N ILE A 212 -4.19 14.25 2.57
CA ILE A 212 -5.15 15.31 2.90
C ILE A 212 -5.75 15.89 1.61
N TYR A 213 -4.92 16.20 0.61
CA TYR A 213 -5.41 16.73 -0.67
C TYR A 213 -6.24 15.71 -1.47
N PHE A 214 -5.87 14.43 -1.47
CA PHE A 214 -6.64 13.38 -2.15
C PHE A 214 -8.02 13.19 -1.49
N MET A 215 -8.07 13.11 -0.16
CA MET A 215 -9.32 12.89 0.58
C MET A 215 -10.26 14.11 0.50
N VAL A 216 -9.72 15.34 0.50
CA VAL A 216 -10.50 16.58 0.31
C VAL A 216 -10.98 16.72 -1.14
N GLY A 217 -10.14 16.39 -2.12
CA GLY A 217 -10.45 16.47 -3.55
C GLY A 217 -11.59 15.55 -4.02
N PHE A 218 -11.86 14.44 -3.33
CA PHE A 218 -13.03 13.58 -3.60
C PHE A 218 -14.33 14.12 -3.01
N SER A 219 -14.26 14.97 -1.98
CA SER A 219 -15.43 15.56 -1.32
C SER A 219 -15.90 16.86 -1.99
N SER A 220 -15.02 17.54 -2.74
CA SER A 220 -15.35 18.72 -3.53
C SER A 220 -15.51 18.35 -5.01
N ALA A 221 -16.63 18.71 -5.63
CA ALA A 221 -16.96 18.35 -7.02
C ALA A 221 -16.00 18.90 -8.11
N GLU A 222 -14.92 19.58 -7.74
CA GLU A 222 -13.84 20.02 -8.62
C GLU A 222 -12.47 19.67 -8.04
N PRO A 223 -11.70 18.75 -8.64
CA PRO A 223 -10.31 18.61 -8.31
C PRO A 223 -9.50 19.69 -9.05
N ARG A 224 -9.16 20.78 -8.34
CA ARG A 224 -7.98 21.61 -8.71
C ARG A 224 -6.77 21.03 -8.01
N ILE A 225 -6.09 20.10 -8.66
CA ILE A 225 -4.83 19.57 -8.13
C ILE A 225 -3.80 19.55 -9.26
N GLY A 226 -2.96 20.58 -9.27
CA GLY A 226 -1.66 20.54 -9.93
C GLY A 226 -0.65 20.00 -8.93
N LEU A 227 -0.52 18.68 -8.85
CA LEU A 227 0.58 18.04 -8.13
C LEU A 227 1.20 17.00 -9.08
N ASN A 228 2.42 17.30 -9.51
CA ASN A 228 3.30 16.34 -10.17
C ASN A 228 3.75 15.31 -9.12
N LEU A 229 2.96 14.27 -8.88
CA LEU A 229 3.42 13.02 -8.26
C LEU A 229 4.15 12.21 -9.32
#